data_AF-A0A382IY33-F1
#
_entry.id   AF-A0A382IY33-F1
#
_cell.length_a   1.000
_cell.length_b   1.000
_cell.length_c   1.000
_cell.angle_alpha   90.00
_cell.angle_beta   90.00
_cell.angle_gamma   90.00
#
_symmetry.space_group_name_H-M   'P 1'
#
loop_
_entity.id
_entity.type
_entity.pdbx_description
1 polymer ?
#
loop_
_entity_poly.entity_id
_entity_poly.type
_entity_poly.pdbx_seq_one_letter_code
_entity_poly.pdbx_strand_id
1 'polypeptide(L)'
;KLEWLEEESNKYSVLDSCIELPRDKVFGIQKKEEKEILIEFNNMVNKISRIEGINPTLFFSKQNQKILLLNTLSLGLEGALLGITKWRSMLIKKHFSALMKSYGIS
;
A
#
# COMPACT_ATOMS: atom_id res chain seq x y z
N LYS A 1 -15.57 -4.37 11.33
CA LYS A 1 -14.77 -5.50 10.80
C LYS A 1 -15.54 -6.34 9.77
N LEU A 2 -16.86 -6.57 9.93
CA LEU A 2 -17.69 -7.23 8.90
C LEU A 2 -17.61 -6.48 7.54
N GLU A 3 -17.77 -5.16 7.57
CA GLU A 3 -17.63 -4.30 6.38
C GLU A 3 -16.27 -4.46 5.65
N TRP A 4 -15.19 -4.76 6.37
CA TRP A 4 -13.88 -4.98 5.76
C TRP A 4 -13.84 -6.28 4.97
N LEU A 5 -14.48 -7.33 5.50
CA LEU A 5 -14.57 -8.63 4.84
C LEU A 5 -15.50 -8.58 3.62
N GLU A 6 -16.62 -7.86 3.74
CA GLU A 6 -17.52 -7.60 2.62
C GLU A 6 -16.82 -6.82 1.51
N GLU A 7 -15.99 -5.84 1.87
CA GLU A 7 -15.20 -5.09 0.90
C GLU A 7 -14.18 -5.98 0.18
N GLU A 8 -13.46 -6.85 0.89
CA GLU A 8 -12.55 -7.82 0.25
C GLU A 8 -13.33 -8.74 -0.71
N SER A 9 -14.48 -9.27 -0.29
CA SER A 9 -15.32 -10.14 -1.11
C SER A 9 -15.85 -9.45 -2.37
N ASN A 10 -16.28 -8.19 -2.24
CA ASN A 10 -16.81 -7.40 -3.36
C ASN A 10 -15.70 -6.95 -4.32
N LYS A 11 -14.46 -6.76 -3.85
CA LYS A 11 -13.34 -6.46 -4.74
C LYS A 11 -13.09 -7.58 -5.75
N TYR A 12 -13.25 -8.84 -5.33
CA TYR A 12 -13.12 -10.00 -6.21
C TYR A 12 -14.29 -10.16 -7.20
N SER A 13 -15.49 -9.66 -6.88
CA SER A 13 -16.65 -9.76 -7.78
C SER A 13 -16.69 -8.66 -8.84
N VAL A 14 -16.04 -7.52 -8.58
CA VAL A 14 -16.07 -6.34 -9.46
C VAL A 14 -14.88 -6.28 -10.42
N LEU A 15 -13.77 -6.98 -10.15
CA LEU A 15 -12.59 -6.80 -11.00
C LEU A 15 -11.64 -8.00 -11.02
N ASP A 16 -11.38 -8.46 -12.24
CA ASP A 16 -10.18 -9.13 -12.74
C ASP A 16 -8.87 -8.33 -12.48
N SER A 17 -8.86 -7.43 -11.49
CA SER A 17 -7.67 -6.66 -11.10
C SER A 17 -6.89 -7.44 -10.05
N CYS A 18 -6.07 -8.35 -10.55
CA CYS A 18 -4.71 -8.40 -10.04
C CYS A 18 -4.19 -6.96 -10.00
N ILE A 19 -3.65 -6.51 -8.87
CA ILE A 19 -3.07 -5.17 -8.80
C ILE A 19 -1.95 -5.14 -9.86
N GLU A 20 -2.21 -4.50 -10.99
CA GLU A 20 -1.30 -4.55 -12.13
C GLU A 20 -0.02 -3.80 -11.76
N LEU A 21 1.12 -4.43 -12.02
CA LEU A 21 2.41 -3.75 -11.97
C LEU A 21 2.37 -2.62 -13.02
N PRO A 22 2.86 -1.41 -12.68
CA PRO A 22 2.99 -0.35 -13.66
C PRO A 22 3.84 -0.83 -14.85
N ARG A 23 3.28 -0.73 -16.07
CA ARG A 23 3.97 -1.15 -17.30
C ARG A 23 5.15 -0.24 -17.63
N ASP A 24 5.09 1.02 -17.20
CA ASP A 24 6.12 2.03 -17.47
C ASP A 24 6.87 2.39 -16.19
N LYS A 25 8.15 2.00 -16.15
CA LYS A 25 9.06 2.28 -15.03
C LYS A 25 9.36 3.78 -14.93
N VAL A 26 8.60 4.50 -14.11
CA VAL A 26 8.99 5.83 -13.65
C VAL A 26 9.82 5.67 -12.38
N PHE A 27 11.15 5.56 -12.53
CA PHE A 27 12.06 5.46 -11.39
C PHE A 27 12.57 6.83 -10.98
N GLY A 28 11.94 7.42 -9.96
CA GLY A 28 12.44 8.60 -9.27
C GLY A 28 13.40 8.31 -8.11
N ILE A 29 13.54 7.04 -7.68
CA ILE A 29 14.32 6.65 -6.50
C ILE A 29 15.38 5.59 -6.79
N GLN A 30 16.47 5.60 -6.04
CA GLN A 30 17.52 4.60 -6.09
C GLN A 30 17.05 3.27 -5.48
N LYS A 31 17.64 2.14 -5.94
CA LYS A 31 17.37 0.81 -5.37
C LYS A 31 17.61 0.72 -3.86
N LYS A 32 18.54 1.53 -3.34
CA LYS A 32 18.82 1.60 -1.89
C LYS A 32 17.65 2.25 -1.16
N GLU A 33 17.18 3.39 -1.64
CA GLU A 33 16.03 4.11 -1.11
C GLU A 33 14.75 3.26 -1.18
N GLU A 34 14.52 2.54 -2.30
CA GLU A 34 13.39 1.61 -2.42
C GLU A 34 13.39 0.56 -1.29
N LYS A 35 14.56 -0.02 -0.98
CA LYS A 35 14.69 -0.99 0.11
C LYS A 35 14.42 -0.37 1.47
N GLU A 36 14.93 0.83 1.73
CA GLU A 36 14.73 1.55 2.99
C GLU A 36 13.24 1.89 3.19
N ILE A 37 12.57 2.38 2.15
CA ILE A 37 11.12 2.63 2.17
C ILE A 37 10.35 1.36 2.48
N LEU A 38 10.69 0.23 1.86
CA LEU A 38 10.00 -1.05 2.12
C LEU A 38 10.22 -1.57 3.54
N ILE A 39 11.39 -1.34 4.14
CA ILE A 39 11.65 -1.69 5.55
C ILE A 39 10.75 -0.86 6.47
N GLU A 40 10.71 0.46 6.28
CA GLU A 40 9.88 1.36 7.08
C GLU A 40 8.39 1.10 6.89
N PHE A 41 7.97 0.79 5.65
CA PHE A 41 6.59 0.41 5.38
C PHE A 41 6.23 -0.90 6.09
N ASN A 42 7.10 -1.92 6.07
CA ASN A 42 6.87 -3.14 6.82
C ASN A 42 6.75 -2.90 8.34
N ASN A 43 7.58 -2.02 8.90
CA ASN A 43 7.50 -1.64 10.32
C ASN A 43 6.16 -0.96 10.64
N MET A 44 5.70 -0.07 9.77
CA MET A 44 4.42 0.61 9.85
C MET A 44 3.24 -0.38 9.81
N VAL A 45 3.24 -1.32 8.86
CA VAL A 45 2.22 -2.38 8.76
C VAL A 45 2.15 -3.17 10.06
N ASN A 46 3.29 -3.64 10.58
CA ASN A 46 3.33 -4.39 11.84
C ASN A 46 2.80 -3.59 13.03
N LYS A 47 3.12 -2.28 13.11
CA LYS A 47 2.64 -1.41 14.18
C LYS A 47 1.12 -1.26 14.14
N ILE A 48 0.55 -0.92 12.98
CA ILE A 48 -0.89 -0.74 12.81
C ILE A 48 -1.62 -2.07 13.05
N SER A 49 -1.11 -3.17 12.51
CA SER A 49 -1.67 -4.51 12.73
C SER A 49 -1.78 -4.90 14.20
N ARG A 50 -0.78 -4.52 15.03
CA ARG A 50 -0.83 -4.72 16.48
C ARG A 50 -1.91 -3.87 17.15
N ILE A 51 -2.03 -2.59 16.76
CA ILE A 51 -3.01 -1.65 17.33
C ILE A 51 -4.43 -2.08 16.99
N GLU A 52 -4.69 -2.45 15.74
CA GLU A 52 -6.03 -2.76 15.22
C GLU A 52 -6.44 -4.22 15.45
N GLY A 53 -5.52 -5.06 15.93
CA GLY A 53 -5.72 -6.51 16.05
C GLY A 53 -6.06 -7.14 14.69
N ILE A 54 -5.25 -6.86 13.68
CA ILE A 54 -5.38 -7.37 12.30
C ILE A 54 -4.15 -8.23 11.98
N ASN A 55 -4.34 -9.33 11.27
CA ASN A 55 -3.20 -10.09 10.75
C ASN A 55 -2.38 -9.21 9.77
N PRO A 56 -1.05 -9.05 9.96
CA PRO A 56 -0.24 -8.16 9.13
C PRO A 56 -0.16 -8.56 7.67
N THR A 57 -0.17 -9.86 7.37
CA THR A 57 -0.19 -10.35 5.98
C THR A 57 -1.53 -10.05 5.30
N LEU A 58 -2.65 -10.18 6.03
CA LEU A 58 -3.97 -9.78 5.55
C LEU A 58 -4.05 -8.26 5.31
N PHE A 59 -3.44 -7.48 6.20
CA PHE A 59 -3.35 -6.04 6.02
C PHE A 59 -2.53 -5.69 4.78
N PHE A 60 -1.25 -6.05 4.78
CA PHE A 60 -0.35 -5.90 3.64
C PHE A 60 0.75 -6.97 3.64
N SER A 61 0.64 -7.94 2.72
CA SER A 61 1.75 -8.83 2.40
C SER A 61 2.96 -8.04 1.87
N LYS A 62 4.18 -8.61 1.96
CA LYS A 62 5.39 -7.98 1.40
C LYS A 62 5.24 -7.64 -0.10
N GLN A 63 4.53 -8.50 -0.84
CA GLN A 63 4.23 -8.27 -2.25
C GLN A 63 3.29 -7.06 -2.42
N ASN A 64 2.22 -6.96 -1.64
CA ASN A 64 1.28 -5.83 -1.71
C ASN A 64 1.93 -4.51 -1.27
N GLN A 65 2.87 -4.54 -0.32
CA GLN A 65 3.67 -3.36 0.07
C GLN A 65 4.49 -2.86 -1.13
N LYS A 66 5.18 -3.78 -1.81
CA LYS A 66 5.97 -3.44 -3.00
C LYS A 66 5.10 -2.89 -4.12
N ILE A 67 3.96 -3.53 -4.39
CA ILE A 67 3.04 -3.07 -5.42
C ILE A 67 2.50 -1.67 -5.10
N LEU A 68 2.09 -1.40 -3.85
CA LEU A 68 1.60 -0.07 -3.48
C LEU A 68 2.70 0.99 -3.66
N LEU A 69 3.94 0.69 -3.28
CA LEU A 69 5.07 1.60 -3.51
C LEU A 69 5.26 1.89 -5.01
N LEU A 70 5.30 0.86 -5.85
CA LEU A 70 5.46 1.04 -7.30
C LEU A 70 4.30 1.83 -7.91
N ASN A 71 3.07 1.57 -7.49
CA ASN A 71 1.90 2.33 -7.91
C ASN A 71 1.98 3.78 -7.45
N THR A 72 2.52 4.04 -6.26
CA THR A 72 2.73 5.41 -5.76
C THR A 72 3.74 6.15 -6.64
N LEU A 73 4.85 5.49 -6.99
CA LEU A 73 5.87 6.09 -7.87
C LEU A 73 5.35 6.33 -9.30
N SER A 74 4.40 5.53 -9.78
CA SER A 74 3.86 5.64 -11.14
C SER A 74 2.62 6.55 -11.26
N LEU A 75 1.73 6.53 -10.26
CA LEU A 75 0.40 7.15 -10.31
C LEU A 75 0.24 8.30 -9.30
N GLY A 76 1.25 8.52 -8.44
CA GLY A 76 1.14 9.37 -7.27
C GLY A 76 0.41 8.68 -6.10
N LEU A 77 0.50 9.29 -4.93
CA LEU A 77 -0.04 8.76 -3.68
C LEU A 77 -1.56 8.50 -3.73
N GLU A 78 -2.34 9.49 -4.17
CA GLU A 78 -3.80 9.37 -4.21
C GLU A 78 -4.25 8.30 -5.22
N GLY A 79 -3.61 8.22 -6.40
CA GLY A 79 -3.89 7.20 -7.40
C GLY A 79 -3.62 5.78 -6.88
N ALA A 80 -2.50 5.59 -6.17
CA ALA A 80 -2.16 4.31 -5.55
C ALA A 80 -3.13 3.89 -4.44
N LEU A 81 -3.58 4.84 -3.61
CA LEU A 81 -4.52 4.59 -2.51
C LEU A 81 -5.94 4.28 -2.99
N LEU A 82 -6.35 4.72 -4.18
CA LEU A 82 -7.60 4.32 -4.81
C LEU A 82 -7.58 2.85 -5.28
N GLY A 83 -6.41 2.27 -5.53
CA GLY A 83 -6.24 0.88 -5.99
C GLY A 83 -6.37 -0.19 -4.89
N ILE A 84 -6.45 0.21 -3.63
CA ILE A 84 -6.60 -0.67 -2.47
C ILE A 84 -7.99 -0.53 -1.84
N THR A 85 -8.36 -1.48 -0.98
CA THR A 85 -9.62 -1.37 -0.23
C THR A 85 -9.61 -0.14 0.68
N LYS A 86 -10.75 0.53 0.79
CA LYS A 86 -11.05 1.71 1.60
C LYS A 86 -10.57 1.51 3.02
N TRP A 87 -10.83 0.36 3.64
CA TRP A 87 -10.35 0.12 5.01
C TRP A 87 -8.82 0.13 5.10
N ARG A 88 -8.11 -0.47 4.12
CA ARG A 88 -6.64 -0.43 4.07
C ARG A 88 -6.13 0.99 3.88
N SER A 89 -6.75 1.72 2.96
CA SER A 89 -6.44 3.12 2.67
C SER A 89 -6.62 4.00 3.92
N MET A 90 -7.75 3.89 4.61
CA MET A 90 -8.03 4.66 5.83
C MET A 90 -6.99 4.43 6.93
N LEU A 91 -6.57 3.19 7.15
CA LEU A 91 -5.59 2.86 8.19
C LEU A 91 -4.17 3.32 7.83
N ILE A 92 -3.77 3.21 6.57
CA ILE A 92 -2.38 3.42 6.16
C ILE A 92 -2.10 4.85 5.69
N LYS A 93 -3.11 5.57 5.16
CA LYS A 93 -2.95 6.83 4.42
C LYS A 93 -2.09 7.84 5.16
N LYS A 94 -2.42 8.17 6.42
CA LYS A 94 -1.68 9.19 7.19
C LYS A 94 -0.19 8.83 7.33
N HIS A 95 0.10 7.59 7.71
CA HIS A 95 1.46 7.14 7.96
C HIS A 95 2.26 6.97 6.67
N PHE A 96 1.65 6.39 5.65
CA PHE A 96 2.29 6.19 4.35
C PHE A 96 2.55 7.51 3.63
N SER A 97 1.63 8.47 3.71
CA SER A 97 1.84 9.83 3.15
C SER A 97 3.05 10.51 3.80
N ALA A 98 3.20 10.38 5.12
CA ALA A 98 4.35 10.94 5.83
C ALA A 98 5.67 10.27 5.41
N LEU A 99 5.65 8.95 5.23
CA LEU A 99 6.79 8.19 4.72
C LEU A 99 7.16 8.63 3.29
N MET A 100 6.20 8.70 2.36
CA MET A 100 6.48 9.15 1.00
C MET A 100 7.09 10.55 0.97
N LYS A 101 6.55 11.48 1.77
CA LYS A 101 7.07 12.85 1.90
C LYS A 101 8.50 12.91 2.42
N SER A 102 8.92 12.02 3.33
CA SER A 102 10.30 12.02 3.82
C SER A 102 11.33 11.64 2.76
N TYR A 103 10.89 11.00 1.67
CA TYR A 103 11.71 10.65 0.50
C TYR A 103 11.42 11.58 -0.70
N GLY A 104 10.70 12.69 -0.52
CA GLY A 104 10.39 13.63 -1.59
C GLY A 104 9.34 13.14 -2.61
N ILE A 105 8.61 12.07 -2.30
CA ILE A 105 7.56 11.52 -3.14
C ILE A 105 6.23 12.22 -2.78
N SER A 106 5.62 12.87 -3.77
CA SER A 106 4.35 13.64 -3.63
C SER A 106 3.16 12.90 -4.22
#